data_AF-A0A966DUQ6-F1
#
_entry.id   AF-A0A966DUQ6-F1
#
_cell.length_a   1.000
_cell.length_b   1.000
_cell.length_c   1.000
_cell.angle_alpha   90.00
_cell.angle_beta   90.00
_cell.angle_gamma   90.00
#
_symmetry.space_group_name_H-M   'P 1'
#
loop_
_entity.id
_entity.type
_entity.pdbx_description
1 polymer ?
#
loop_
_entity_poly.entity_id
_entity_poly.type
_entity_poly.pdbx_seq_one_letter_code
_entity_poly.pdbx_strand_id
1 'polypeptide(L)'
;MKTIASLMVFSAALLLSCQQMSGQTNQGKTTRVEAEKWKNKLTPDEYDIMVNKGTEPPYKNAYWNNHQKGIYVSAATGDTLFSSNDKFDSGTGWPSFTKPVKADKVAFIKDSSFGMERTEVVEKSTGLHLGHIFDDGPVDRGGKRYCMNSGALKFIKQ
;
A
#
# COMPACT_ATOMS: atom_id res chain seq x y z
N MET A 1 -51.92 -31.67 -48.59
CA MET A 1 -50.71 -30.84 -48.76
C MET A 1 -50.43 -30.13 -47.45
N LYS A 2 -49.16 -30.21 -46.97
CA LYS A 2 -48.54 -29.43 -45.86
C LYS A 2 -49.02 -29.79 -44.44
N THR A 3 -48.29 -30.64 -43.69
CA THR A 3 -47.18 -30.32 -42.73
C THR A 3 -47.66 -29.40 -41.59
N ILE A 4 -47.47 -29.67 -40.30
CA ILE A 4 -46.17 -29.61 -39.57
C ILE A 4 -46.33 -30.32 -38.22
N ALA A 5 -45.35 -31.17 -37.89
CA ALA A 5 -45.21 -31.80 -36.58
C ALA A 5 -44.77 -30.77 -35.52
N SER A 6 -45.43 -30.77 -34.37
CA SER A 6 -45.11 -29.88 -33.26
C SER A 6 -43.87 -30.41 -32.52
N LEU A 7 -42.77 -29.66 -32.65
CA LEU A 7 -41.49 -29.90 -31.98
C LEU A 7 -41.63 -29.52 -30.49
N MET A 8 -41.58 -30.51 -29.59
CA MET A 8 -41.29 -30.26 -28.18
C MET A 8 -39.79 -29.97 -28.05
N VAL A 9 -39.44 -28.70 -27.85
CA VAL A 9 -38.08 -28.28 -27.55
C VAL A 9 -37.84 -28.44 -26.05
N PHE A 10 -37.09 -29.48 -25.67
CA PHE A 10 -36.49 -29.58 -24.34
C PHE A 10 -35.27 -28.64 -24.28
N SER A 11 -35.43 -27.46 -23.68
CA SER A 11 -34.31 -26.59 -23.33
C SER A 11 -33.62 -27.14 -22.08
N ALA A 12 -32.56 -27.93 -22.28
CA ALA A 12 -31.61 -28.28 -21.23
C ALA A 12 -30.74 -27.05 -20.92
N ALA A 13 -31.03 -26.38 -19.80
CA ALA A 13 -30.19 -25.32 -19.28
C ALA A 13 -28.88 -25.92 -18.72
N LEU A 14 -27.78 -25.70 -19.44
CA LEU A 14 -26.42 -25.97 -18.96
C LEU A 14 -26.11 -25.04 -17.78
N LEU A 15 -26.17 -25.59 -16.57
CA LEU A 15 -25.67 -24.93 -15.36
C LEU A 15 -24.12 -24.91 -15.39
N LEU A 16 -23.53 -23.95 -16.08
CA LEU A 16 -22.17 -23.49 -15.75
C LEU A 16 -22.28 -22.54 -14.55
N SER A 17 -22.30 -23.09 -13.34
CA SER A 17 -22.02 -22.30 -12.15
C SER A 17 -20.52 -22.10 -12.04
N CYS A 18 -20.07 -20.85 -12.19
CA CYS A 18 -18.72 -20.38 -11.92
C CYS A 18 -18.16 -21.00 -10.63
N GLN A 19 -17.02 -21.68 -10.72
CA GLN A 19 -16.18 -21.88 -9.55
C GLN A 19 -15.68 -20.53 -9.08
N GLN A 20 -16.16 -20.10 -7.91
CA GLN A 20 -15.65 -18.95 -7.21
C GLN A 20 -14.29 -19.32 -6.61
N MET A 21 -13.20 -19.03 -7.33
CA MET A 21 -11.86 -19.01 -6.75
C MET A 21 -11.81 -17.89 -5.72
N SER A 22 -12.07 -18.21 -4.46
CA SER A 22 -11.74 -17.33 -3.34
C SER A 22 -10.23 -17.32 -3.15
N GLY A 23 -9.53 -16.57 -4.01
CA GLY A 23 -8.15 -16.17 -3.78
C GLY A 23 -8.11 -15.13 -2.66
N GLN A 24 -8.25 -15.56 -1.40
CA GLN A 24 -7.82 -14.74 -0.28
C GLN A 24 -6.29 -14.66 -0.35
N THR A 25 -5.78 -13.64 -1.03
CA THR A 25 -4.38 -13.29 -0.93
C THR A 25 -4.11 -12.92 0.52
N ASN A 26 -3.30 -13.74 1.18
CA ASN A 26 -2.82 -13.54 2.55
C ASN A 26 -1.85 -12.35 2.58
N GLN A 27 -2.36 -11.15 2.28
CA GLN A 27 -1.60 -9.89 2.27
C GLN A 27 -1.47 -9.43 3.72
N GLY A 28 -0.39 -9.80 4.38
CA GLY A 28 -0.22 -9.43 5.80
C GLY A 28 1.08 -9.88 6.43
N LYS A 29 1.64 -11.00 5.96
CA LYS A 29 2.82 -11.60 6.59
C LYS A 29 3.87 -11.93 5.55
N THR A 30 4.90 -11.08 5.46
CA THR A 30 6.13 -11.39 4.72
C THR A 30 6.64 -12.74 5.22
N THR A 31 6.77 -13.72 4.34
CA THR A 31 7.29 -15.03 4.73
C THR A 31 8.75 -14.88 5.17
N ARG A 32 9.25 -15.82 5.98
CA ARG A 32 10.67 -15.81 6.38
C ARG A 32 11.59 -15.79 5.16
N VAL A 33 11.27 -16.54 4.11
CA VAL A 33 12.03 -16.58 2.85
C VAL A 33 12.01 -15.22 2.14
N GLU A 34 10.86 -14.56 2.10
CA GLU A 34 10.75 -13.22 1.53
C GLU A 34 11.45 -12.14 2.36
N ALA A 35 11.51 -12.30 3.69
CA ALA A 35 12.21 -11.37 4.57
C ALA A 35 13.74 -11.47 4.36
N GLU A 36 14.30 -12.67 4.30
CA GLU A 36 15.75 -12.87 4.10
C GLU A 36 16.27 -12.22 2.82
N LYS A 37 15.46 -12.13 1.74
CA LYS A 37 15.87 -11.52 0.47
C LYS A 37 16.20 -10.03 0.59
N TRP A 38 15.72 -9.36 1.64
CA TRP A 38 15.89 -7.93 1.85
C TRP A 38 17.11 -7.58 2.71
N LYS A 39 17.68 -8.52 3.47
CA LYS A 39 18.81 -8.26 4.38
C LYS A 39 20.06 -7.69 3.69
N ASN A 40 20.28 -8.04 2.43
CA ASN A 40 21.43 -7.57 1.65
C ASN A 40 21.10 -6.34 0.77
N LYS A 41 19.84 -5.92 0.72
CA LYS A 41 19.37 -4.81 -0.14
C LYS A 41 19.04 -3.55 0.66
N LEU A 42 18.65 -3.74 1.92
CA LEU A 42 18.26 -2.68 2.83
C LEU A 42 19.36 -2.48 3.88
N THR A 43 19.54 -1.24 4.32
CA THR A 43 20.28 -0.96 5.56
C THR A 43 19.54 -1.56 6.76
N PRO A 44 20.20 -1.74 7.92
CA PRO A 44 19.54 -2.26 9.11
C PRO A 44 18.27 -1.49 9.50
N ASP A 45 18.30 -0.15 9.42
CA ASP A 45 17.15 0.70 9.76
C ASP A 45 16.02 0.58 8.73
N GLU A 46 16.35 0.58 7.44
CA GLU A 46 15.38 0.35 6.36
C GLU A 46 14.74 -1.05 6.50
N TYR A 47 15.52 -2.07 6.85
CA TYR A 47 15.03 -3.43 7.06
C TYR A 47 14.08 -3.49 8.26
N ASP A 48 14.43 -2.88 9.39
CA ASP A 48 13.58 -2.87 10.57
C ASP A 48 12.23 -2.21 10.27
N ILE A 49 12.25 -1.07 9.60
CA ILE A 49 11.02 -0.37 9.20
C ILE A 49 10.22 -1.19 8.19
N MET A 50 10.82 -1.54 7.05
CA MET A 50 10.08 -2.08 5.91
C MET A 50 9.70 -3.56 6.08
N VAL A 51 10.53 -4.36 6.75
CA VAL A 51 10.35 -5.81 6.89
C VAL A 51 9.79 -6.17 8.27
N ASN A 52 10.34 -5.60 9.34
CA ASN A 52 9.85 -5.87 10.70
C ASN A 52 8.68 -4.97 11.12
N LYS A 53 8.22 -4.08 10.23
CA LYS A 53 7.15 -3.10 10.48
C LYS A 53 7.50 -2.15 11.65
N GLY A 54 8.78 -1.84 11.80
CA GLY A 54 9.28 -0.85 12.74
C GLY A 54 8.76 0.55 12.41
N THR A 55 8.80 1.44 13.40
CA THR A 55 8.43 2.86 13.23
C THR A 55 9.55 3.73 13.75
N GLU A 56 10.06 4.62 12.90
CA GLU A 56 11.13 5.55 13.28
C GLU A 56 10.63 6.61 14.28
N PRO A 57 11.50 7.21 15.11
CA PRO A 57 11.07 8.22 16.07
C PRO A 57 10.53 9.49 15.39
N PRO A 58 9.49 10.13 15.95
CA PRO A 58 8.97 11.39 15.42
C PRO A 58 10.02 12.49 15.52
N TYR A 59 10.06 13.38 14.52
CA TYR A 59 10.98 14.52 14.41
C TYR A 59 12.49 14.19 14.36
N LYS A 60 12.85 12.90 14.42
CA LYS A 60 14.24 12.42 14.34
C LYS A 60 14.39 11.47 13.16
N ASN A 61 13.96 11.96 12.00
CA ASN A 61 14.02 11.23 10.74
C ASN A 61 14.34 12.18 9.58
N ALA A 62 14.67 11.61 8.43
CA ALA A 62 15.24 12.38 7.33
C ALA A 62 14.24 13.34 6.65
N TYR A 63 12.95 12.99 6.62
CA TYR A 63 12.01 13.63 5.69
C TYR A 63 10.81 14.31 6.33
N TRP A 64 10.64 14.30 7.66
CA TRP A 64 9.53 15.02 8.30
C TRP A 64 9.49 16.50 7.89
N ASN A 65 10.63 17.20 7.95
CA ASN A 65 10.74 18.63 7.59
C ASN A 65 11.27 18.89 6.19
N ASN A 66 11.25 17.90 5.30
CA ASN A 66 11.72 18.12 3.92
C ASN A 66 10.62 18.85 3.11
N HIS A 67 10.99 20.00 2.54
CA HIS A 67 10.12 20.87 1.73
C HIS A 67 10.61 21.05 0.29
N GLN A 68 11.63 20.31 -0.11
CA GLN A 68 12.21 20.43 -1.44
C GLN A 68 11.28 19.82 -2.50
N LYS A 69 11.26 20.39 -3.71
CA LYS A 69 10.61 19.80 -4.87
C LYS A 69 11.32 18.52 -5.30
N GLY A 70 10.54 17.47 -5.50
CA GLY A 70 11.03 16.14 -5.84
C GLY A 70 9.99 15.05 -5.68
N ILE A 71 10.48 13.81 -5.73
CA ILE A 71 9.70 12.59 -5.54
C ILE A 71 10.29 11.74 -4.42
N TYR A 72 9.45 10.92 -3.81
CA TYR A 72 9.82 9.94 -2.82
C TYR A 72 9.64 8.55 -3.43
N VAL A 73 10.75 7.83 -3.58
CA VAL A 73 10.78 6.47 -4.11
C VAL A 73 10.90 5.45 -2.98
N SER A 74 10.48 4.21 -3.21
CA SER A 74 10.68 3.10 -2.27
C SER A 74 12.17 2.93 -1.97
N ALA A 75 12.54 2.84 -0.69
CA ALA A 75 13.91 2.54 -0.30
C ALA A 75 14.36 1.15 -0.80
N ALA A 76 13.42 0.23 -1.00
CA ALA A 76 13.65 -1.15 -1.41
C ALA A 76 13.74 -1.35 -2.93
N THR A 77 12.85 -0.71 -3.69
CA THR A 77 12.69 -0.98 -5.14
C THR A 77 13.07 0.20 -6.03
N GLY A 78 13.09 1.42 -5.50
CA GLY A 78 13.23 2.64 -6.30
C GLY A 78 11.95 3.06 -7.04
N ASP A 79 10.83 2.37 -6.84
CA ASP A 79 9.55 2.76 -7.42
C ASP A 79 9.08 4.10 -6.85
N THR A 80 8.55 4.99 -7.71
CA THR A 80 7.96 6.25 -7.23
C THR A 80 6.67 5.98 -6.46
N LEU A 81 6.64 6.41 -5.19
CA LEU A 81 5.50 6.21 -4.28
C LEU A 81 4.74 7.51 -4.01
N PHE A 82 5.46 8.60 -3.71
CA PHE A 82 4.86 9.89 -3.35
C PHE A 82 5.53 11.06 -4.05
N SER A 83 4.81 12.18 -4.15
CA SER A 83 5.31 13.45 -4.69
C SER A 83 5.39 14.50 -3.59
N SER A 84 6.41 15.35 -3.65
CA SER A 84 6.49 16.57 -2.82
C SER A 84 5.27 17.48 -2.97
N ASN A 85 4.59 17.48 -4.13
CA ASN A 85 3.35 18.25 -4.34
C ASN A 85 2.21 17.78 -3.40
N ASP A 86 2.23 16.49 -3.05
CA ASP A 86 1.24 15.87 -2.16
C ASP A 86 1.71 15.79 -0.71
N LYS A 87 2.94 16.23 -0.40
CA LYS A 87 3.42 16.35 0.97
C LYS A 87 2.82 17.58 1.64
N PHE A 88 2.57 17.49 2.95
CA PHE A 88 2.14 18.61 3.78
C PHE A 88 2.68 18.49 5.22
N ASP A 89 2.66 19.59 5.95
CA ASP A 89 3.02 19.62 7.37
C ASP A 89 1.84 19.19 8.23
N SER A 90 1.89 17.95 8.69
CA SER A 90 0.87 17.38 9.58
C SER A 90 1.08 17.68 11.05
N GLY A 91 2.30 18.10 11.44
CA GLY A 91 2.67 18.23 12.85
C GLY A 91 2.77 16.90 13.61
N THR A 92 2.85 15.75 12.91
CA THR A 92 2.98 14.45 13.59
C THR A 92 4.43 14.03 13.82
N GLY A 93 5.38 14.64 13.11
CA GLY A 93 6.80 14.29 13.18
C GLY A 93 7.26 13.25 12.15
N TRP A 94 6.41 12.87 11.19
CA TRP A 94 6.74 12.00 10.06
C TRP A 94 6.32 12.63 8.73
N PRO A 95 7.00 12.32 7.60
CA PRO A 95 6.57 12.80 6.29
C PRO A 95 5.13 12.35 6.01
N SER A 96 4.27 13.33 5.77
CA SER A 96 2.83 13.13 5.59
C SER A 96 2.40 13.57 4.20
N PHE A 97 1.64 12.72 3.52
CA PHE A 97 1.15 12.96 2.17
C PHE A 97 -0.37 12.86 2.09
N THR A 98 -0.99 13.55 1.15
CA THR A 98 -2.44 13.47 0.92
C THR A 98 -2.85 12.29 0.05
N LYS A 99 -1.94 11.82 -0.82
CA LYS A 99 -2.14 10.67 -1.71
C LYS A 99 -0.80 10.13 -2.27
N PRO A 100 -0.74 8.85 -2.69
CA PRO A 100 0.36 8.33 -3.50
C PRO A 100 0.32 8.92 -4.92
N VAL A 101 1.42 8.78 -5.67
CA VAL A 101 1.47 9.23 -7.08
C VAL A 101 0.46 8.49 -7.97
N LYS A 102 0.17 7.22 -7.63
CA LYS A 102 -0.90 6.42 -8.22
C LYS A 102 -1.47 5.47 -7.15
N ALA A 103 -2.77 5.22 -7.22
CA ALA A 103 -3.45 4.35 -6.27
C ALA A 103 -2.94 2.89 -6.27
N ASP A 104 -2.37 2.44 -7.40
CA ASP A 104 -1.81 1.11 -7.55
C ASP A 104 -0.38 0.94 -7.00
N LYS A 105 0.23 2.00 -6.44
CA LYS A 105 1.56 1.92 -5.81
C LYS A 105 1.54 1.41 -4.38
N VAL A 106 0.39 1.51 -3.70
CA VAL A 106 0.24 1.09 -2.30
C VAL A 106 -0.93 0.12 -2.14
N ALA A 107 -0.88 -0.68 -1.09
CA ALA A 107 -1.99 -1.50 -0.62
C ALA A 107 -2.25 -1.24 0.87
N PHE A 108 -3.41 -1.67 1.33
CA PHE A 108 -3.90 -1.41 2.68
C PHE A 108 -4.10 -2.72 3.43
N ILE A 109 -3.57 -2.79 4.64
CA ILE A 109 -3.66 -3.97 5.50
C ILE A 109 -4.27 -3.53 6.84
N LYS A 110 -5.23 -4.31 7.34
CA LYS A 110 -5.79 -4.06 8.67
C LYS A 110 -4.70 -4.30 9.72
N ASP A 111 -4.47 -3.31 10.59
CA ASP A 111 -3.49 -3.37 11.67
C ASP A 111 -4.18 -3.17 13.02
N SER A 112 -4.25 -4.25 13.80
CA SER A 112 -4.80 -4.27 15.17
C SER A 112 -3.72 -4.32 16.25
N SER A 113 -2.47 -3.98 15.91
CA SER A 113 -1.35 -3.99 16.86
C SER A 113 -1.52 -2.94 17.96
N PHE A 114 -0.90 -3.19 19.12
CA PHE A 114 -0.92 -2.29 20.28
C PHE A 114 -2.32 -1.91 20.78
N GLY A 115 -3.34 -2.71 20.48
CA GLY A 115 -4.73 -2.45 20.88
C GLY A 115 -5.41 -1.30 20.13
N MET A 116 -4.82 -0.84 19.02
CA MET A 116 -5.39 0.20 18.15
C MET A 116 -5.90 -0.42 16.85
N GLU A 117 -6.96 0.15 16.28
CA GLU A 117 -7.44 -0.20 14.93
C GLU A 117 -6.92 0.84 13.95
N ARG A 118 -5.92 0.45 13.14
CA ARG A 118 -5.28 1.30 12.14
C ARG A 118 -5.29 0.61 10.78
N THR A 119 -5.01 1.39 9.74
CA THR A 119 -4.78 0.85 8.39
C THR A 119 -3.31 1.03 8.03
N GLU A 120 -2.58 -0.08 7.98
CA GLU A 120 -1.20 -0.13 7.49
C GLU A 120 -1.19 0.15 5.98
N VAL A 121 -0.20 0.92 5.55
CA VAL A 121 0.12 1.16 4.14
C VAL A 121 1.39 0.40 3.81
N VAL A 122 1.31 -0.45 2.79
CA VAL A 122 2.44 -1.21 2.26
C VAL A 122 2.68 -0.88 0.79
N GLU A 123 3.91 -1.09 0.31
CA GLU A 123 4.21 -1.04 -1.13
C GLU A 123 3.52 -2.22 -1.81
N LYS A 124 2.68 -1.94 -2.83
CA LYS A 124 1.83 -2.99 -3.43
C LYS A 124 2.63 -4.11 -4.10
N SER A 125 3.77 -3.78 -4.71
CA SER A 125 4.61 -4.72 -5.46
C SER A 125 5.39 -5.70 -4.57
N THR A 126 5.64 -5.33 -3.32
CA THR A 126 6.52 -6.09 -2.41
C THR A 126 5.84 -6.52 -1.12
N GLY A 127 4.76 -5.85 -0.72
CA GLY A 127 4.12 -6.02 0.58
C GLY A 127 4.91 -5.40 1.74
N LEU A 128 5.99 -4.65 1.48
CA LEU A 128 6.81 -4.04 2.51
C LEU A 128 6.14 -2.85 3.19
N HIS A 129 6.35 -2.72 4.49
CA HIS A 129 5.79 -1.66 5.31
C HIS A 129 6.29 -0.28 4.90
N LEU A 130 5.38 0.68 4.81
CA LEU A 130 5.67 2.09 4.58
C LEU A 130 5.25 2.97 5.76
N GLY A 131 4.08 2.69 6.34
CA GLY A 131 3.52 3.43 7.47
C GLY A 131 2.02 3.18 7.61
N HIS A 132 1.25 4.24 7.90
CA HIS A 132 -0.20 4.14 8.12
C HIS A 132 -0.97 5.27 7.43
N ILE A 133 -2.25 5.04 7.19
CA ILE A 133 -3.20 6.04 6.68
C ILE A 133 -4.26 6.37 7.72
N PHE A 134 -4.60 7.66 7.79
CA PHE A 134 -5.59 8.23 8.70
C PHE A 134 -6.56 9.16 7.95
N ASP A 135 -7.71 9.42 8.57
CA ASP A 135 -8.81 10.24 8.01
C ASP A 135 -8.82 11.68 8.57
N ASP A 136 -7.66 12.14 9.06
CA ASP A 136 -7.43 13.44 9.68
C ASP A 136 -6.56 14.36 8.79
N GLY A 137 -6.54 14.11 7.48
CA GLY A 137 -5.81 14.94 6.52
C GLY A 137 -6.56 16.21 6.11
N PRO A 138 -5.94 17.08 5.29
CA PRO A 138 -6.58 18.29 4.77
C PRO A 138 -7.84 17.95 3.96
N VAL A 139 -8.99 18.46 4.40
CA VAL A 139 -10.32 18.13 3.83
C VAL A 139 -10.42 18.54 2.37
N ASP A 140 -9.88 19.71 2.02
CA ASP A 140 -9.81 20.26 0.66
C ASP A 140 -8.92 19.44 -0.29
N ARG A 141 -8.13 18.51 0.25
CA ARG A 141 -7.22 17.62 -0.50
C ARG A 141 -7.58 16.14 -0.37
N GLY A 142 -8.81 15.84 0.04
CA GLY A 142 -9.35 14.48 0.12
C GLY A 142 -9.37 13.88 1.53
N GLY A 143 -8.96 14.61 2.56
CA GLY A 143 -9.12 14.23 3.97
C GLY A 143 -8.24 13.07 4.44
N LYS A 144 -7.36 12.53 3.59
CA LYS A 144 -6.46 11.43 3.97
C LYS A 144 -5.08 11.95 4.36
N ARG A 145 -4.48 11.32 5.36
CA ARG A 145 -3.09 11.50 5.76
C ARG A 145 -2.34 10.18 5.68
N TYR A 146 -1.46 10.07 4.69
CA TYR A 146 -0.49 8.99 4.56
C TYR A 146 0.74 9.36 5.38
N CYS A 147 0.83 8.82 6.59
CA CYS A 147 1.92 9.05 7.54
C CYS A 147 2.99 7.96 7.36
N MET A 148 4.04 8.28 6.60
CA MET A 148 5.05 7.31 6.18
C MET A 148 6.33 7.41 7.01
N ASN A 149 7.07 6.31 7.13
CA ASN A 149 8.44 6.34 7.63
C ASN A 149 9.38 6.88 6.55
N SER A 150 10.30 7.76 6.93
CA SER A 150 11.38 8.23 6.09
C SER A 150 12.31 7.10 5.69
N GLY A 151 12.61 6.18 6.60
CA GLY A 151 13.42 4.98 6.31
C GLY A 151 12.76 3.97 5.34
N ALA A 152 11.49 4.17 4.98
CA ALA A 152 10.86 3.40 3.89
C ALA A 152 10.99 4.10 2.52
N LEU A 153 11.56 5.31 2.48
CA LEU A 153 11.60 6.19 1.33
C LEU A 153 13.02 6.65 1.01
N LYS A 154 13.25 7.05 -0.24
CA LYS A 154 14.42 7.81 -0.69
C LYS A 154 13.93 9.03 -1.46
N PHE A 155 14.43 10.21 -1.12
CA PHE A 155 14.06 11.45 -1.80
C PHE A 155 14.96 11.70 -3.01
N ILE A 156 14.35 11.96 -4.17
CA ILE A 156 15.03 12.38 -5.39
C ILE A 156 14.60 13.81 -5.70
N LYS A 157 15.57 14.73 -5.60
CA LYS A 157 15.37 16.15 -5.91
C LYS A 157 15.16 16.34 -7.41
N GLN A 158 14.22 17.23 -7.76
CA GLN A 158 13.97 17.70 -9.12
C GLN A 158 14.79 18.96 -9.45
#